data_AF-A0A933VRT9-F1
#
_entry.id   AF-A0A933VRT9-F1
#
_cell.length_a   1.000
_cell.length_b   1.000
_cell.length_c   1.000
_cell.angle_alpha   90.00
_cell.angle_beta   90.00
_cell.angle_gamma   90.00
#
_symmetry.space_group_name_H-M   'P 1'
#
loop_
_entity.id
_entity.type
_entity.pdbx_description
1 polymer ?
#
loop_
_entity_poly.entity_id
_entity_poly.type
_entity_poly.pdbx_seq_one_letter_code
_entity_poly.pdbx_strand_id
1 'polypeptide(L)'
;MARFVATAAALAGVLLVTAPGALGATATVGGDEVLHYAAAPGEVNDVRVRAAGEDIYEAVRVSDAGAAITPGPGCTAEDAHTVVCGPYVVGSTVDLGDGADHLDYGEYPEGPYGGALVHGGPGDDDVRNDGWSSMQFFGEDGDDRYLDSSEGGYFADGGPGDDDLEAGYYNATTLIGGPGDDRLTHAMYGDNFEHDALPADLDGGEGNDVLCGADGGETFRGGPGRDTVTFCRATAGVTASVGDGRNDGYNGDADVLADVEHLVGTPYDDVLRGGAGDDEIDGLGGADDLGGLGANDTLDGGLGPDVLAGGPGVDQASYATRTADVSVTIGGGAPDGAAGEGDDVRADVENVAGGSGDDVLTGNLRANTLLGGAGADTLTGGTGRDVLSGGTGADLLRMRDGYADRGSCGPGADQVEPDDLDAVGAGCETTVPAV
;
A
#
# COMPACT_ATOMS: atom_id res chain seq x y z
N MET A 1 -74.76 44.93 33.70
CA MET A 1 -75.34 43.77 32.97
C MET A 1 -74.54 43.56 31.69
N ALA A 2 -74.35 42.30 31.28
CA ALA A 2 -73.39 41.74 30.29
C ALA A 2 -71.93 41.73 30.82
N ARG A 3 -71.25 40.61 31.15
CA ARG A 3 -71.13 39.23 30.64
C ARG A 3 -70.61 39.13 29.20
N PHE A 4 -69.29 38.88 29.09
CA PHE A 4 -68.66 38.18 27.97
C PHE A 4 -67.79 37.06 28.55
N VAL A 5 -68.14 35.81 28.21
CA VAL A 5 -67.33 34.61 28.42
C VAL A 5 -66.82 34.25 27.02
N ALA A 6 -65.51 34.17 26.85
CA ALA A 6 -64.90 33.70 25.61
C ALA A 6 -64.86 32.16 25.64
N THR A 7 -65.47 31.54 24.63
CA THR A 7 -65.35 30.11 24.34
C THR A 7 -64.07 29.88 23.53
N ALA A 8 -63.12 29.13 24.08
CA ALA A 8 -61.97 28.62 23.35
C ALA A 8 -62.37 27.33 22.63
N ALA A 9 -62.19 27.27 21.31
CA ALA A 9 -62.20 26.04 20.54
C ALA A 9 -60.74 25.65 20.28
N ALA A 10 -60.32 24.50 20.81
CA ALA A 10 -59.01 23.92 20.54
C ALA A 10 -59.05 23.23 19.17
N LEU A 11 -58.23 23.70 18.21
CA LEU A 11 -57.83 22.91 17.06
C LEU A 11 -56.64 22.04 17.49
N ALA A 12 -56.86 20.73 17.62
CA ALA A 12 -55.79 19.75 17.66
C ALA A 12 -55.27 19.60 16.22
N GLY A 13 -54.19 20.31 15.89
CA GLY A 13 -53.38 20.01 14.71
C GLY A 13 -52.63 18.72 14.98
N VAL A 14 -53.00 17.66 14.25
CA VAL A 14 -52.22 16.44 14.20
C VAL A 14 -50.91 16.78 13.49
N LEU A 15 -49.84 16.96 14.25
CA LEU A 15 -48.49 16.92 13.71
C LEU A 15 -48.17 15.44 13.46
N LEU A 16 -48.38 14.97 12.22
CA LEU A 16 -47.75 13.73 11.77
C LEU A 16 -46.25 13.98 11.78
N VAL A 17 -45.59 13.56 12.84
CA VAL A 17 -44.16 13.25 12.80
C VAL A 17 -44.10 11.94 12.02
N THR A 18 -43.81 12.00 10.73
CA THR A 18 -43.35 10.83 9.98
C THR A 18 -42.06 10.37 10.65
N ALA A 19 -42.05 9.15 11.16
CA ALA A 19 -40.84 8.53 11.66
C ALA A 19 -39.79 8.48 10.53
N PRO A 20 -38.49 8.65 10.81
CA PRO A 20 -37.45 8.63 9.77
C PRO A 20 -37.22 7.28 9.09
N GLY A 21 -37.94 6.21 9.42
CA GLY A 21 -37.64 4.84 8.97
C GLY A 21 -38.66 4.23 8.02
N ALA A 22 -39.04 4.93 6.94
CA ALA A 22 -39.99 4.35 5.95
C ALA A 22 -39.83 4.95 4.53
N LEU A 23 -38.65 5.42 4.17
CA LEU A 23 -38.32 5.72 2.78
C LEU A 23 -37.42 4.57 2.35
N GLY A 24 -38.02 3.51 1.81
CA GLY A 24 -37.23 2.43 1.19
C GLY A 24 -36.44 2.97 0.01
N ALA A 25 -35.54 2.15 -0.53
CA ALA A 25 -34.72 2.50 -1.67
C ALA A 25 -35.57 2.98 -2.85
N THR A 26 -35.00 3.78 -3.74
CA THR A 26 -35.70 4.31 -4.91
C THR A 26 -34.89 4.08 -6.18
N ALA A 27 -35.61 3.85 -7.29
CA ALA A 27 -35.00 3.68 -8.60
C ALA A 27 -35.81 4.41 -9.66
N THR A 28 -35.16 5.27 -10.44
CA THR A 28 -35.80 6.10 -11.46
C THR A 28 -34.92 6.23 -12.69
N VAL A 29 -35.51 6.42 -13.87
CA VAL A 29 -34.79 6.84 -15.07
C VAL A 29 -35.09 8.31 -15.35
N GLY A 30 -34.04 9.11 -15.43
CA GLY A 30 -34.11 10.54 -15.72
C GLY A 30 -34.51 10.84 -17.17
N GLY A 31 -34.71 12.12 -17.48
CA GLY A 31 -34.97 12.57 -18.86
C GLY A 31 -33.74 12.49 -19.79
N ASP A 32 -32.60 12.17 -19.21
CA ASP A 32 -31.28 11.93 -19.79
C ASP A 32 -30.98 10.44 -20.02
N GLU A 33 -31.97 9.56 -19.78
CA GLU A 33 -31.82 8.11 -19.95
C GLU A 33 -30.81 7.48 -18.97
N VAL A 34 -30.50 8.18 -17.87
CA VAL A 34 -29.65 7.67 -16.78
C VAL A 34 -30.51 7.05 -15.69
N LEU A 35 -30.12 5.85 -15.25
CA LEU A 35 -30.69 5.21 -14.06
C LEU A 35 -30.14 5.91 -12.81
N HIS A 36 -31.00 6.33 -11.90
CA HIS A 36 -30.62 6.78 -10.57
C HIS A 36 -31.20 5.80 -9.54
N TYR A 37 -30.32 5.11 -8.82
CA TYR A 37 -30.62 4.31 -7.65
C TYR A 37 -30.13 5.06 -6.40
N ALA A 38 -30.96 5.11 -5.37
CA ALA A 38 -30.59 5.60 -4.05
C ALA A 38 -31.12 4.62 -3.00
N ALA A 39 -30.23 4.08 -2.18
CA ALA A 39 -30.58 3.10 -1.18
C ALA A 39 -31.37 3.71 0.00
N ALA A 40 -31.86 2.84 0.88
CA ALA A 40 -32.59 3.27 2.07
C ALA A 40 -31.60 3.62 3.18
N PRO A 41 -31.80 4.75 3.91
CA PRO A 41 -30.92 5.08 5.00
C PRO A 41 -31.12 4.17 6.22
N GLY A 42 -30.03 3.82 6.90
CA GLY A 42 -29.95 3.09 8.16
C GLY A 42 -30.09 1.58 8.03
N GLU A 43 -29.87 1.03 6.84
CA GLU A 43 -29.93 -0.41 6.53
C GLU A 43 -28.65 -0.81 5.78
N VAL A 44 -28.27 -2.09 5.85
CA VAL A 44 -27.20 -2.65 5.01
C VAL A 44 -27.82 -3.07 3.67
N ASN A 45 -27.38 -2.44 2.60
CA ASN A 45 -27.85 -2.62 1.23
C ASN A 45 -26.98 -3.66 0.50
N ASP A 46 -27.61 -4.61 -0.19
CA ASP A 46 -26.92 -5.62 -1.03
C ASP A 46 -27.50 -5.47 -2.43
N VAL A 47 -26.89 -4.56 -3.18
CA VAL A 47 -27.38 -4.02 -4.44
C VAL A 47 -26.74 -4.78 -5.60
N ARG A 48 -27.56 -5.15 -6.57
CA ARG A 48 -27.09 -5.70 -7.86
C ARG A 48 -27.69 -4.93 -9.01
N VAL A 49 -26.83 -4.54 -9.96
CA VAL A 49 -27.24 -3.81 -11.17
C VAL A 49 -26.78 -4.59 -12.39
N ARG A 50 -27.73 -5.05 -13.21
CA ARG A 50 -27.47 -5.98 -14.33
C ARG A 50 -28.34 -5.66 -15.54
N ALA A 51 -27.94 -6.10 -16.74
CA ALA A 51 -28.84 -6.02 -17.89
C ALA A 51 -30.09 -6.88 -17.63
N ALA A 52 -31.27 -6.40 -18.05
CA ALA A 52 -32.52 -7.11 -17.86
C ALA A 52 -32.82 -8.16 -18.96
N GLY A 53 -32.01 -8.22 -20.01
CA GLY A 53 -32.12 -9.18 -21.12
C GLY A 53 -30.90 -9.12 -22.05
N GLU A 54 -30.96 -9.89 -23.15
CA GLU A 54 -29.84 -10.10 -24.08
C GLU A 54 -29.34 -8.82 -24.78
N ASP A 55 -30.15 -7.76 -24.82
CA ASP A 55 -29.76 -6.45 -25.32
C ASP A 55 -29.44 -5.51 -24.14
N ILE A 56 -28.15 -5.26 -23.95
CA ILE A 56 -27.58 -4.43 -22.88
C ILE A 56 -28.04 -2.96 -22.91
N TYR A 57 -28.71 -2.52 -23.98
CA TYR A 57 -29.30 -1.18 -24.09
C TYR A 57 -30.80 -1.14 -23.79
N GLU A 58 -31.47 -2.29 -23.64
CA GLU A 58 -32.94 -2.32 -23.60
C GLU A 58 -33.47 -1.95 -22.22
N ALA A 59 -32.97 -2.57 -21.16
CA ALA A 59 -33.37 -2.27 -19.79
C ALA A 59 -32.33 -2.77 -18.78
N VAL A 60 -32.31 -2.12 -17.62
CA VAL A 60 -31.46 -2.49 -16.48
C VAL A 60 -32.34 -3.02 -15.36
N ARG A 61 -31.92 -4.13 -14.77
CA ARG A 61 -32.53 -4.72 -13.58
C ARG A 61 -31.70 -4.30 -12.36
N VAL A 62 -32.38 -3.76 -11.36
CA VAL A 62 -31.79 -3.42 -10.06
C VAL A 62 -32.49 -4.23 -8.99
N SER A 63 -31.71 -4.90 -8.14
CA SER A 63 -32.22 -5.58 -6.95
C SER A 63 -31.47 -5.17 -5.71
N ASP A 64 -32.17 -5.11 -4.59
CA ASP A 64 -31.61 -4.83 -3.27
C ASP A 64 -32.20 -5.80 -2.24
N ALA A 65 -31.35 -6.64 -1.64
CA ALA A 65 -31.79 -7.59 -0.62
C ALA A 65 -31.98 -6.94 0.77
N GLY A 66 -31.41 -5.76 0.99
CA GLY A 66 -31.48 -4.98 2.22
C GLY A 66 -32.80 -4.23 2.36
N ALA A 67 -33.20 -3.47 1.33
CA ALA A 67 -34.39 -2.64 1.36
C ALA A 67 -35.40 -2.94 0.25
N ALA A 68 -36.66 -2.56 0.49
CA ALA A 68 -37.68 -2.59 -0.56
C ALA A 68 -37.52 -1.40 -1.51
N ILE A 69 -37.55 -1.65 -2.82
CA ILE A 69 -37.34 -0.62 -3.84
C ILE A 69 -38.68 -0.03 -4.30
N THR A 70 -38.80 1.29 -4.23
CA THR A 70 -39.92 2.06 -4.76
C THR A 70 -39.58 2.51 -6.20
N PRO A 71 -40.27 2.00 -7.23
CA PRO A 71 -40.04 2.42 -8.62
C PRO A 71 -40.61 3.82 -8.86
N GLY A 72 -39.79 4.72 -9.42
CA GLY A 72 -40.25 6.00 -9.95
C GLY A 72 -40.37 5.98 -11.48
N PRO A 73 -40.35 7.16 -12.13
CA PRO A 73 -40.48 7.28 -13.58
C PRO A 73 -39.47 6.38 -14.32
N GLY A 74 -39.91 5.70 -15.37
CA GLY A 74 -39.05 4.82 -16.18
C GLY A 74 -38.71 3.47 -15.56
N CYS A 75 -39.20 3.17 -14.36
CA CYS A 75 -39.00 1.88 -13.69
C CYS A 75 -40.32 1.20 -13.36
N THR A 76 -40.31 -0.14 -13.40
CA THR A 76 -41.43 -0.99 -13.02
C THR A 76 -40.98 -2.05 -12.02
N ALA A 77 -41.71 -2.20 -10.91
CA ALA A 77 -41.43 -3.26 -9.94
C ALA A 77 -41.76 -4.64 -10.50
N GLU A 78 -40.81 -5.56 -10.40
CA GLU A 78 -41.05 -7.00 -10.59
C GLU A 78 -41.56 -7.62 -9.29
N ASP A 79 -40.92 -7.25 -8.17
CA ASP A 79 -41.34 -7.58 -6.81
C ASP A 79 -40.97 -6.43 -5.83
N ALA A 80 -40.97 -6.70 -4.53
CA ALA A 80 -40.71 -5.67 -3.51
C ALA A 80 -39.24 -5.22 -3.47
N HIS A 81 -38.31 -6.04 -3.97
CA HIS A 81 -36.86 -5.86 -3.87
C HIS A 81 -36.21 -5.72 -5.25
N THR A 82 -36.97 -5.83 -6.33
CA THR A 82 -36.47 -5.84 -7.70
C THR A 82 -37.29 -4.93 -8.59
N VAL A 83 -36.60 -4.08 -9.35
CA VAL A 83 -37.18 -3.22 -10.39
C VAL A 83 -36.47 -3.44 -11.73
N VAL A 84 -37.20 -3.20 -12.80
CA VAL A 84 -36.66 -3.11 -14.17
C VAL A 84 -36.90 -1.70 -14.69
N CYS A 85 -35.83 -1.06 -15.16
CA CYS A 85 -35.79 0.32 -15.58
C CYS A 85 -35.44 0.43 -17.07
N GLY A 86 -36.23 1.19 -17.82
CA GLY A 86 -36.10 1.34 -19.28
C GLY A 86 -37.42 1.77 -19.96
N PRO A 87 -37.51 1.73 -21.30
CA PRO A 87 -36.45 1.27 -22.20
C PRO A 87 -35.34 2.31 -22.38
N TYR A 88 -34.14 1.86 -22.78
CA TYR A 88 -32.95 2.68 -23.06
C TYR A 88 -32.34 3.34 -21.82
N VAL A 89 -31.36 2.66 -21.23
CA VAL A 89 -30.51 3.20 -20.16
C VAL A 89 -29.10 3.35 -20.71
N VAL A 90 -28.54 4.56 -20.63
CA VAL A 90 -27.21 4.89 -21.20
C VAL A 90 -26.12 5.06 -20.14
N GLY A 91 -26.48 4.91 -18.86
CA GLY A 91 -25.59 5.02 -17.71
C GLY A 91 -26.36 4.89 -16.40
N SER A 92 -25.65 4.85 -15.29
CA SER A 92 -26.22 4.72 -13.96
C SER A 92 -25.54 5.61 -12.94
N THR A 93 -26.30 6.03 -11.94
CA THR A 93 -25.82 6.59 -10.68
C THR A 93 -26.36 5.71 -9.57
N VAL A 94 -25.49 5.20 -8.72
CA VAL A 94 -25.82 4.34 -7.58
C VAL A 94 -25.29 5.04 -6.33
N ASP A 95 -26.19 5.31 -5.39
CA ASP A 95 -25.89 5.84 -4.07
C ASP A 95 -26.26 4.73 -3.06
N LEU A 96 -25.24 4.16 -2.40
CA LEU A 96 -25.40 3.04 -1.48
C LEU A 96 -25.89 3.51 -0.10
N GLY A 97 -25.61 4.75 0.27
CA GLY A 97 -26.29 5.41 1.38
C GLY A 97 -25.43 5.47 2.64
N ASP A 98 -25.82 4.74 3.69
CA ASP A 98 -25.07 4.68 4.95
C ASP A 98 -25.05 3.26 5.51
N GLY A 99 -23.96 2.90 6.16
CA GLY A 99 -23.72 1.54 6.60
C GLY A 99 -22.66 0.87 5.75
N ALA A 100 -22.36 -0.38 6.06
CA ALA A 100 -21.43 -1.19 5.29
C ALA A 100 -22.22 -1.93 4.21
N ASP A 101 -22.19 -1.41 2.99
CA ASP A 101 -23.02 -1.84 1.88
C ASP A 101 -22.24 -2.63 0.84
N HIS A 102 -22.98 -3.31 -0.04
CA HIS A 102 -22.39 -4.12 -1.10
C HIS A 102 -23.02 -3.77 -2.45
N LEU A 103 -22.17 -3.56 -3.46
CA LEU A 103 -22.59 -3.43 -4.85
C LEU A 103 -21.89 -4.46 -5.73
N ASP A 104 -22.69 -5.23 -6.45
CA ASP A 104 -22.25 -6.04 -7.59
C ASP A 104 -22.81 -5.44 -8.88
N TYR A 105 -21.92 -4.82 -9.65
CA TYR A 105 -22.24 -4.13 -10.88
C TYR A 105 -21.76 -4.92 -12.10
N GLY A 106 -22.72 -5.38 -12.90
CA GLY A 106 -22.48 -6.05 -14.17
C GLY A 106 -21.80 -7.41 -14.01
N GLU A 107 -22.56 -8.49 -14.18
CA GLU A 107 -21.98 -9.83 -14.26
C GLU A 107 -21.82 -10.22 -15.75
N TYR A 108 -20.66 -10.72 -16.13
CA TYR A 108 -20.41 -11.26 -17.48
C TYR A 108 -21.43 -12.36 -17.84
N PRO A 109 -21.99 -12.40 -19.07
CA PRO A 109 -21.62 -11.65 -20.27
C PRO A 109 -22.48 -10.40 -20.56
N GLU A 110 -23.46 -10.06 -19.71
CA GLU A 110 -24.48 -9.04 -19.99
C GLU A 110 -24.52 -8.00 -18.86
N GLY A 111 -23.42 -7.27 -18.70
CA GLY A 111 -23.40 -6.06 -17.90
C GLY A 111 -24.21 -4.94 -18.55
N PRO A 112 -24.70 -3.94 -17.78
CA PRO A 112 -25.26 -2.72 -18.35
C PRO A 112 -24.26 -2.08 -19.33
N TYR A 113 -24.74 -1.35 -20.33
CA TYR A 113 -23.87 -0.54 -21.18
C TYR A 113 -23.95 0.94 -20.75
N GLY A 114 -22.80 1.59 -20.63
CA GLY A 114 -22.71 3.00 -20.20
C GLY A 114 -21.81 3.19 -18.99
N GLY A 115 -21.55 4.45 -18.63
CA GLY A 115 -20.78 4.77 -17.42
C GLY A 115 -21.64 4.61 -16.16
N ALA A 116 -21.03 4.10 -15.09
CA ALA A 116 -21.57 4.08 -13.74
C ALA A 116 -20.85 5.14 -12.89
N LEU A 117 -21.63 5.90 -12.13
CA LEU A 117 -21.16 6.73 -11.03
C LEU A 117 -21.65 6.10 -9.73
N VAL A 118 -20.75 5.67 -8.87
CA VAL A 118 -21.07 5.00 -7.61
C VAL A 118 -20.58 5.87 -6.46
N HIS A 119 -21.47 6.12 -5.51
CA HIS A 119 -21.19 6.69 -4.20
C HIS A 119 -21.44 5.61 -3.16
N GLY A 120 -20.42 5.24 -2.39
CA GLY A 120 -20.55 4.38 -1.22
C GLY A 120 -21.35 5.09 -0.14
N GLY A 121 -20.80 6.21 0.32
CA GLY A 121 -21.35 6.97 1.43
C GLY A 121 -20.67 6.56 2.73
N PRO A 122 -21.22 6.88 3.91
CA PRO A 122 -20.54 6.54 5.15
C PRO A 122 -20.67 5.05 5.51
N GLY A 123 -19.54 4.36 5.66
CA GLY A 123 -19.41 2.98 6.14
C GLY A 123 -18.47 2.17 5.25
N ASP A 124 -18.16 0.93 5.66
CA ASP A 124 -17.19 0.08 4.97
C ASP A 124 -17.87 -0.63 3.78
N ASP A 125 -17.76 -0.08 2.57
CA ASP A 125 -18.47 -0.56 1.38
C ASP A 125 -17.65 -1.53 0.52
N ASP A 126 -18.28 -2.56 -0.05
CA ASP A 126 -17.66 -3.50 -0.98
C ASP A 126 -18.28 -3.36 -2.37
N VAL A 127 -17.58 -2.69 -3.28
CA VAL A 127 -18.01 -2.43 -4.66
C VAL A 127 -17.22 -3.29 -5.64
N ARG A 128 -17.94 -4.08 -6.45
CA ARG A 128 -17.38 -4.88 -7.53
C ARG A 128 -17.95 -4.49 -8.89
N ASN A 129 -17.08 -4.37 -9.89
CA ASN A 129 -17.44 -4.22 -11.30
C ASN A 129 -16.84 -5.37 -12.12
N ASP A 130 -17.70 -6.29 -12.58
CA ASP A 130 -17.32 -7.44 -13.42
C ASP A 130 -17.86 -7.30 -14.87
N GLY A 131 -18.33 -6.08 -15.21
CA GLY A 131 -19.04 -5.78 -16.44
C GLY A 131 -18.13 -5.29 -17.58
N TRP A 132 -18.75 -4.64 -18.57
CA TRP A 132 -18.07 -3.89 -19.64
C TRP A 132 -18.25 -2.38 -19.49
N SER A 133 -18.87 -1.96 -18.39
CA SER A 133 -19.15 -0.56 -18.10
C SER A 133 -17.92 0.09 -17.51
N SER A 134 -17.73 1.35 -17.84
CA SER A 134 -16.81 2.18 -17.08
C SER A 134 -17.44 2.57 -15.75
N MET A 135 -16.66 2.54 -14.68
CA MET A 135 -17.10 2.95 -13.35
C MET A 135 -16.22 4.07 -12.82
N GLN A 136 -16.88 5.05 -12.19
CA GLN A 136 -16.28 6.02 -11.28
C GLN A 136 -16.81 5.71 -9.89
N PHE A 137 -15.90 5.46 -8.96
CA PHE A 137 -16.24 5.15 -7.56
C PHE A 137 -15.75 6.26 -6.63
N PHE A 138 -16.59 6.60 -5.67
CA PHE A 138 -16.30 7.47 -4.52
C PHE A 138 -16.74 6.71 -3.27
N GLY A 139 -15.81 6.26 -2.45
CA GLY A 139 -16.09 5.53 -1.20
C GLY A 139 -16.74 6.42 -0.16
N GLU A 140 -16.11 7.56 0.11
CA GLU A 140 -16.48 8.52 1.17
C GLU A 140 -15.91 8.10 2.53
N ASP A 141 -16.67 8.18 3.64
CA ASP A 141 -16.10 7.89 4.98
C ASP A 141 -16.21 6.38 5.28
N GLY A 142 -15.12 5.63 5.39
CA GLY A 142 -15.17 4.20 5.70
C GLY A 142 -13.93 3.45 5.21
N ASP A 143 -13.75 2.20 5.64
CA ASP A 143 -12.70 1.35 5.08
C ASP A 143 -13.27 0.61 3.85
N ASP A 144 -13.15 1.21 2.67
CA ASP A 144 -13.83 0.79 1.46
C ASP A 144 -13.01 -0.19 0.62
N ARG A 145 -13.72 -1.07 -0.08
CA ARG A 145 -13.15 -2.01 -1.03
C ARG A 145 -13.73 -1.77 -2.41
N TYR A 146 -12.85 -1.47 -3.37
CA TYR A 146 -13.18 -1.38 -4.78
C TYR A 146 -12.44 -2.44 -5.58
N LEU A 147 -13.17 -3.26 -6.34
CA LEU A 147 -12.60 -4.23 -7.26
C LEU A 147 -13.21 -4.05 -8.66
N ASP A 148 -12.38 -3.64 -9.61
CA ASP A 148 -12.78 -3.53 -11.01
C ASP A 148 -12.01 -4.53 -11.88
N SER A 149 -12.73 -5.53 -12.38
CA SER A 149 -12.23 -6.52 -13.34
C SER A 149 -12.68 -6.21 -14.79
N SER A 150 -13.33 -5.07 -15.01
CA SER A 150 -13.90 -4.67 -16.31
C SER A 150 -12.89 -4.00 -17.24
N GLU A 151 -13.19 -4.03 -18.55
CA GLU A 151 -12.47 -3.27 -19.58
C GLU A 151 -12.62 -1.74 -19.50
N GLY A 152 -13.17 -1.18 -18.42
CA GLY A 152 -13.68 0.19 -18.37
C GLY A 152 -13.35 1.02 -17.11
N GLY A 153 -12.69 0.47 -16.10
CA GLY A 153 -12.33 1.25 -14.90
C GLY A 153 -11.40 2.42 -15.22
N TYR A 154 -11.74 3.62 -14.77
CA TYR A 154 -10.90 4.81 -14.98
C TYR A 154 -10.58 5.60 -13.70
N PHE A 155 -11.44 5.52 -12.67
CA PHE A 155 -11.30 6.38 -11.49
C PHE A 155 -11.94 5.74 -10.25
N ALA A 156 -11.17 5.63 -9.16
CA ALA A 156 -11.68 5.35 -7.83
C ALA A 156 -11.01 6.30 -6.82
N ASP A 157 -11.82 6.82 -5.90
CA ASP A 157 -11.42 7.66 -4.78
C ASP A 157 -12.01 7.00 -3.53
N GLY A 158 -11.16 6.48 -2.66
CA GLY A 158 -11.57 5.79 -1.44
C GLY A 158 -12.20 6.77 -0.45
N GLY A 159 -11.47 7.83 -0.12
CA GLY A 159 -11.92 8.86 0.81
C GLY A 159 -11.23 8.69 2.16
N PRO A 160 -11.85 9.12 3.28
CA PRO A 160 -11.27 8.86 4.59
C PRO A 160 -11.50 7.42 5.08
N GLY A 161 -10.42 6.70 5.37
CA GLY A 161 -10.43 5.33 5.91
C GLY A 161 -9.25 4.54 5.36
N ASP A 162 -9.10 3.28 5.77
CA ASP A 162 -8.05 2.39 5.24
C ASP A 162 -8.61 1.59 4.05
N ASP A 163 -8.43 2.08 2.83
CA ASP A 163 -9.11 1.58 1.63
C ASP A 163 -8.32 0.51 0.86
N ASP A 164 -9.02 -0.39 0.16
CA ASP A 164 -8.45 -1.40 -0.74
C ASP A 164 -9.02 -1.22 -2.15
N LEU A 165 -8.28 -0.47 -2.97
CA LEU A 165 -8.68 -0.09 -4.32
C LEU A 165 -7.88 -0.88 -5.36
N GLU A 166 -8.57 -1.74 -6.10
CA GLU A 166 -7.98 -2.53 -7.17
C GLU A 166 -8.72 -2.28 -8.49
N ALA A 167 -8.01 -1.82 -9.51
CA ALA A 167 -8.58 -1.56 -10.83
C ALA A 167 -7.68 -1.99 -11.98
N GLY A 168 -8.30 -2.55 -13.02
CA GLY A 168 -7.55 -3.13 -14.12
C GLY A 168 -8.32 -3.59 -15.36
N TYR A 169 -8.07 -2.95 -16.50
CA TYR A 169 -7.99 -3.49 -17.88
C TYR A 169 -7.98 -2.32 -18.89
N TYR A 170 -7.12 -2.38 -19.91
CA TYR A 170 -7.11 -1.57 -21.15
C TYR A 170 -7.13 -0.03 -21.08
N ASN A 171 -7.23 0.59 -19.90
CA ASN A 171 -7.48 2.01 -19.74
C ASN A 171 -6.53 2.68 -18.75
N ALA A 172 -6.27 3.97 -19.00
CA ALA A 172 -5.58 4.80 -18.02
C ALA A 172 -6.45 4.90 -16.76
N THR A 173 -5.92 4.46 -15.64
CA THR A 173 -6.64 4.32 -14.36
C THR A 173 -6.12 5.35 -13.37
N THR A 174 -7.00 5.95 -12.58
CA THR A 174 -6.62 6.78 -11.43
C THR A 174 -7.19 6.15 -10.17
N LEU A 175 -6.32 5.85 -9.21
CA LEU A 175 -6.68 5.39 -7.88
C LEU A 175 -6.20 6.44 -6.88
N ILE A 176 -7.10 6.88 -6.01
CA ILE A 176 -6.83 7.83 -4.93
C ILE A 176 -7.27 7.15 -3.65
N GLY A 177 -6.35 6.92 -2.71
CA GLY A 177 -6.67 6.40 -1.39
C GLY A 177 -7.40 7.47 -0.58
N GLY A 178 -6.65 8.44 -0.08
CA GLY A 178 -7.19 9.56 0.68
C GLY A 178 -6.51 9.65 2.04
N PRO A 179 -7.21 10.08 3.10
CA PRO A 179 -6.67 9.96 4.46
C PRO A 179 -6.87 8.57 5.06
N GLY A 180 -5.78 7.85 5.34
CA GLY A 180 -5.77 6.52 5.96
C GLY A 180 -4.59 5.69 5.45
N ASP A 181 -4.41 4.47 5.95
CA ASP A 181 -3.35 3.58 5.44
C ASP A 181 -3.90 2.69 4.29
N ASP A 182 -3.76 3.17 3.06
CA ASP A 182 -4.46 2.64 1.87
C ASP A 182 -3.68 1.57 1.11
N ARG A 183 -4.40 0.75 0.32
CA ARG A 183 -3.86 -0.21 -0.64
C ARG A 183 -4.38 0.07 -2.03
N LEU A 184 -3.47 0.45 -2.92
CA LEU A 184 -3.79 0.77 -4.31
C LEU A 184 -3.10 -0.25 -5.21
N THR A 185 -3.87 -1.00 -5.99
CA THR A 185 -3.34 -2.00 -6.90
C THR A 185 -3.80 -1.73 -8.32
N HIS A 186 -2.84 -1.43 -9.21
CA HIS A 186 -3.09 -1.54 -10.64
C HIS A 186 -2.99 -2.99 -11.07
N ALA A 187 -4.10 -3.52 -11.62
CA ALA A 187 -4.25 -4.93 -11.90
C ALA A 187 -4.29 -5.25 -13.40
N MET A 188 -3.56 -6.29 -13.82
CA MET A 188 -3.88 -7.04 -15.04
C MET A 188 -4.56 -8.36 -14.68
N TYR A 189 -5.84 -8.51 -15.01
CA TYR A 189 -6.53 -9.79 -14.96
C TYR A 189 -6.49 -10.41 -16.36
N GLY A 190 -6.11 -11.69 -16.50
CA GLY A 190 -6.49 -12.48 -17.69
C GLY A 190 -5.61 -12.33 -18.96
N ASP A 191 -4.82 -13.39 -19.15
CA ASP A 191 -4.15 -13.88 -20.36
C ASP A 191 -2.93 -13.12 -20.91
N ASN A 192 -1.98 -13.91 -21.40
CA ASN A 192 -0.64 -13.52 -21.86
C ASN A 192 -0.69 -12.72 -23.18
N PHE A 193 -1.67 -11.82 -23.35
CA PHE A 193 -1.75 -10.98 -24.53
C PHE A 193 -0.81 -9.79 -24.35
N GLU A 194 0.11 -9.66 -25.30
CA GLU A 194 1.01 -8.52 -25.52
C GLU A 194 0.20 -7.24 -25.81
N HIS A 195 -0.53 -6.74 -24.82
CA HIS A 195 -1.20 -5.46 -24.87
C HIS A 195 -0.52 -4.55 -23.86
N ASP A 196 0.32 -3.65 -24.38
CA ASP A 196 0.95 -2.55 -23.63
C ASP A 196 -0.10 -1.92 -22.69
N ALA A 197 0.07 -2.08 -21.38
CA ALA A 197 -0.81 -1.43 -20.43
C ALA A 197 -0.76 0.08 -20.64
N LEU A 198 -1.89 0.73 -20.38
CA LEU A 198 -1.90 2.18 -20.33
C LEU A 198 -1.42 2.65 -18.96
N PRO A 199 -0.79 3.83 -18.88
CA PRO A 199 -0.39 4.45 -17.61
C PRO A 199 -1.50 4.48 -16.56
N ALA A 200 -1.19 4.13 -15.31
CA ALA A 200 -2.03 4.41 -14.16
C ALA A 200 -1.45 5.51 -13.27
N ASP A 201 -2.31 6.22 -12.53
CA ASP A 201 -1.97 7.22 -11.52
C ASP A 201 -2.47 6.72 -10.17
N LEU A 202 -1.55 6.36 -9.28
CA LEU A 202 -1.81 5.86 -7.94
C LEU A 202 -1.37 6.95 -6.95
N ASP A 203 -2.32 7.53 -6.24
CA ASP A 203 -2.12 8.59 -5.25
C ASP A 203 -2.59 8.07 -3.89
N GLY A 204 -1.65 7.70 -3.00
CA GLY A 204 -1.93 7.14 -1.69
C GLY A 204 -2.69 8.15 -0.83
N GLY A 205 -2.10 9.31 -0.59
CA GLY A 205 -2.73 10.39 0.16
C GLY A 205 -2.02 10.62 1.49
N GLU A 206 -2.77 10.80 2.58
CA GLU A 206 -2.19 10.93 3.92
C GLU A 206 -2.22 9.57 4.62
N GLY A 207 -1.08 9.03 5.04
CA GLY A 207 -1.03 7.73 5.72
C GLY A 207 0.20 6.94 5.31
N ASN A 208 0.24 5.65 5.64
CA ASN A 208 1.30 4.76 5.21
C ASN A 208 0.74 3.80 4.17
N ASP A 209 0.85 4.20 2.91
CA ASP A 209 0.15 3.55 1.83
C ASP A 209 0.98 2.44 1.20
N VAL A 210 0.30 1.48 0.58
CA VAL A 210 0.93 0.44 -0.24
C VAL A 210 0.41 0.55 -1.67
N LEU A 211 1.30 0.95 -2.58
CA LEU A 211 1.00 1.12 -3.98
C LEU A 211 1.68 0.00 -4.77
N CYS A 212 0.88 -0.78 -5.51
CA CYS A 212 1.37 -1.81 -6.42
C CYS A 212 1.08 -1.47 -7.88
N GLY A 213 2.15 -1.43 -8.69
CA GLY A 213 2.09 -1.32 -10.15
C GLY A 213 2.06 -2.64 -10.91
N ALA A 214 1.80 -2.54 -12.21
CA ALA A 214 1.81 -3.66 -13.15
C ALA A 214 2.74 -3.35 -14.33
N ASP A 215 2.47 -3.89 -15.52
CA ASP A 215 3.05 -3.34 -16.74
C ASP A 215 2.36 -1.99 -17.01
N GLY A 216 3.00 -1.10 -17.77
CA GLY A 216 2.53 0.26 -18.02
C GLY A 216 3.41 1.31 -17.36
N GLY A 217 3.37 2.55 -17.87
CA GLY A 217 4.13 3.66 -17.27
C GLY A 217 3.32 4.32 -16.16
N GLU A 218 3.47 3.84 -14.93
CA GLU A 218 2.71 4.30 -13.77
C GLU A 218 3.24 5.61 -13.18
N THR A 219 2.36 6.37 -12.55
CA THR A 219 2.73 7.45 -11.62
C THR A 219 2.33 7.02 -10.22
N PHE A 220 3.30 6.88 -9.34
CA PHE A 220 3.12 6.62 -7.91
C PHE A 220 3.37 7.91 -7.13
N ARG A 221 2.41 8.27 -6.29
CA ARG A 221 2.52 9.32 -5.28
C ARG A 221 2.12 8.71 -3.95
N GLY A 222 3.07 8.56 -3.03
CA GLY A 222 2.74 8.12 -1.67
C GLY A 222 2.01 9.25 -0.94
N GLY A 223 2.72 10.35 -0.73
CA GLY A 223 2.17 11.54 -0.07
C GLY A 223 2.75 11.70 1.33
N PRO A 224 2.03 12.30 2.30
CA PRO A 224 2.50 12.36 3.67
C PRO A 224 2.40 11.03 4.41
N GLY A 225 3.56 10.44 4.73
CA GLY A 225 3.67 9.35 5.69
C GLY A 225 4.90 8.50 5.40
N ARG A 226 4.78 7.17 5.51
CA ARG A 226 5.83 6.24 5.09
C ARG A 226 5.24 5.28 4.08
N ASP A 227 5.40 5.63 2.80
CA ASP A 227 4.70 4.94 1.72
C ASP A 227 5.56 3.86 1.08
N THR A 228 4.91 2.78 0.67
CA THR A 228 5.57 1.61 0.09
C THR A 228 5.16 1.43 -1.36
N VAL A 229 6.13 1.41 -2.27
CA VAL A 229 5.91 0.98 -3.65
C VAL A 229 6.46 -0.43 -3.86
N THR A 230 5.64 -1.27 -4.49
CA THR A 230 6.04 -2.61 -4.94
C THR A 230 5.64 -2.86 -6.39
N PHE A 231 6.35 -3.78 -7.03
CA PHE A 231 6.13 -4.21 -8.41
C PHE A 231 5.47 -5.58 -8.42
N CYS A 232 4.35 -5.72 -7.70
CA CYS A 232 3.80 -7.02 -7.30
C CYS A 232 3.34 -7.93 -8.46
N ARG A 233 3.30 -7.42 -9.69
CA ARG A 233 3.01 -8.19 -10.91
C ARG A 233 4.19 -8.30 -11.89
N ALA A 234 5.34 -7.70 -11.58
CA ALA A 234 6.53 -7.84 -12.40
C ALA A 234 7.00 -9.29 -12.45
N THR A 235 7.40 -9.75 -13.64
CA THR A 235 7.87 -11.13 -13.88
C THR A 235 9.35 -11.22 -14.24
N ALA A 236 10.06 -10.10 -14.14
CA ALA A 236 11.50 -9.96 -14.18
C ALA A 236 11.90 -8.77 -13.29
N GLY A 237 13.20 -8.50 -13.19
CA GLY A 237 13.70 -7.40 -12.39
C GLY A 237 13.36 -6.03 -12.97
N VAL A 238 13.34 -5.03 -12.10
CA VAL A 238 12.91 -3.66 -12.36
C VAL A 238 14.04 -2.65 -12.16
N THR A 239 13.96 -1.51 -12.82
CA THR A 239 14.79 -0.35 -12.49
C THR A 239 13.90 0.78 -11.97
N ALA A 240 14.07 1.13 -10.69
CA ALA A 240 13.23 2.13 -10.02
C ALA A 240 14.07 3.10 -9.20
N SER A 241 13.68 4.38 -9.23
CA SER A 241 14.39 5.49 -8.58
C SER A 241 13.39 6.55 -8.12
N VAL A 242 13.46 6.95 -6.85
CA VAL A 242 12.52 7.93 -6.30
C VAL A 242 12.91 9.36 -6.74
N GLY A 243 11.97 10.09 -7.37
CA GLY A 243 12.10 11.52 -7.61
C GLY A 243 12.97 11.97 -8.81
N ASP A 244 13.49 11.06 -9.64
CA ASP A 244 14.30 11.42 -10.83
C ASP A 244 13.48 11.70 -12.10
N GLY A 245 12.17 11.38 -12.05
CA GLY A 245 11.19 11.61 -13.11
C GLY A 245 11.39 10.78 -14.38
N ARG A 246 12.22 9.72 -14.34
CA ARG A 246 12.41 8.75 -15.43
C ARG A 246 12.88 7.40 -14.89
N ASN A 247 11.94 6.59 -14.38
CA ASN A 247 12.21 5.18 -14.15
C ASN A 247 11.89 4.38 -15.40
N ASP A 248 12.69 3.35 -15.65
CA ASP A 248 12.39 2.25 -16.56
C ASP A 248 11.95 1.07 -15.71
N GLY A 249 10.65 1.02 -15.39
CA GLY A 249 10.03 -0.10 -14.69
C GLY A 249 10.20 -1.43 -15.44
N TYR A 250 9.32 -2.38 -15.17
CA TYR A 250 9.36 -3.65 -15.89
C TYR A 250 9.27 -3.42 -17.43
N ASN A 251 10.09 -4.10 -18.23
CA ASN A 251 10.16 -3.98 -19.71
C ASN A 251 10.43 -2.58 -20.32
N GLY A 252 10.91 -1.61 -19.55
CA GLY A 252 11.23 -0.27 -20.06
C GLY A 252 10.07 0.72 -19.99
N ASP A 253 9.08 0.43 -19.15
CA ASP A 253 7.94 1.29 -18.87
C ASP A 253 8.35 2.53 -18.09
N ALA A 254 7.72 3.66 -18.38
CA ALA A 254 8.17 4.98 -17.90
C ALA A 254 7.53 5.36 -16.55
N ASP A 255 7.83 4.58 -15.51
CA ASP A 255 7.31 4.83 -14.17
C ASP A 255 7.84 6.14 -13.58
N VAL A 256 7.03 6.76 -12.72
CA VAL A 256 7.38 7.97 -11.98
C VAL A 256 7.01 7.78 -10.52
N LEU A 257 8.00 7.78 -9.63
CA LEU A 257 7.81 7.64 -8.19
C LEU A 257 8.10 8.98 -7.51
N ALA A 258 7.20 9.43 -6.65
CA ALA A 258 7.33 10.65 -5.86
C ALA A 258 6.77 10.45 -4.45
N ASP A 259 7.42 11.06 -3.45
CA ASP A 259 7.00 11.00 -2.04
C ASP A 259 6.80 9.54 -1.59
N VAL A 260 7.86 8.73 -1.70
CA VAL A 260 7.90 7.29 -1.37
C VAL A 260 9.16 7.03 -0.56
N GLU A 261 9.01 6.38 0.60
CA GLU A 261 10.11 6.08 1.52
C GLU A 261 10.50 4.59 1.56
N HIS A 262 9.66 3.68 1.03
CA HIS A 262 9.94 2.24 1.01
C HIS A 262 9.80 1.67 -0.39
N LEU A 263 10.92 1.20 -0.95
CA LEU A 263 10.93 0.45 -2.20
C LEU A 263 11.08 -1.04 -1.93
N VAL A 264 10.17 -1.83 -2.47
CA VAL A 264 10.24 -3.29 -2.45
C VAL A 264 10.37 -3.79 -3.88
N GLY A 265 11.51 -4.42 -4.16
CA GLY A 265 11.83 -5.04 -5.44
C GLY A 265 11.03 -6.30 -5.74
N THR A 266 11.62 -7.16 -6.55
CA THR A 266 11.07 -8.40 -7.07
C THR A 266 11.98 -9.57 -6.70
N PRO A 267 11.57 -10.83 -6.91
CA PRO A 267 12.48 -11.98 -6.75
C PRO A 267 13.53 -12.15 -7.87
N TYR A 268 13.87 -11.07 -8.61
CA TYR A 268 14.77 -11.05 -9.76
C TYR A 268 15.74 -9.88 -9.65
N ASP A 269 16.82 -9.91 -10.45
CA ASP A 269 17.86 -8.87 -10.49
C ASP A 269 17.31 -7.45 -10.73
N ASP A 270 17.24 -6.65 -9.65
CA ASP A 270 16.71 -5.29 -9.64
C ASP A 270 17.78 -4.21 -9.59
N VAL A 271 17.40 -2.99 -9.98
CA VAL A 271 18.17 -1.76 -9.78
C VAL A 271 17.30 -0.75 -9.07
N LEU A 272 17.46 -0.63 -7.76
CA LEU A 272 16.62 0.24 -6.93
C LEU A 272 17.42 1.43 -6.40
N ARG A 273 16.84 2.62 -6.47
CA ARG A 273 17.41 3.85 -5.93
C ARG A 273 16.39 4.56 -5.05
N GLY A 274 16.80 4.93 -3.84
CA GLY A 274 16.05 5.84 -2.99
C GLY A 274 15.98 7.24 -3.59
N GLY A 275 15.58 8.20 -2.77
CA GLY A 275 15.43 9.60 -3.10
C GLY A 275 16.41 10.49 -2.37
N ALA A 276 15.89 11.56 -1.78
CA ALA A 276 16.68 12.50 -0.98
C ALA A 276 16.30 12.49 0.50
N GLY A 277 15.33 11.63 0.87
CA GLY A 277 14.82 11.41 2.21
C GLY A 277 15.42 10.14 2.81
N ASP A 278 15.05 9.81 4.06
CA ASP A 278 15.51 8.56 4.67
C ASP A 278 14.68 7.40 4.07
N ASP A 279 15.33 6.52 3.29
CA ASP A 279 14.66 5.46 2.54
C ASP A 279 14.92 4.05 3.10
N GLU A 280 13.96 3.15 2.92
CA GLU A 280 14.09 1.71 3.12
C GLU A 280 14.01 1.01 1.75
N ILE A 281 14.97 0.13 1.46
CA ILE A 281 15.04 -0.55 0.17
C ILE A 281 15.25 -2.05 0.39
N ASP A 282 14.28 -2.85 -0.05
CA ASP A 282 14.31 -4.31 -0.01
C ASP A 282 14.46 -4.89 -1.43
N GLY A 283 15.60 -5.52 -1.74
CA GLY A 283 15.85 -6.21 -3.02
C GLY A 283 15.15 -7.57 -3.14
N LEU A 284 14.82 -8.21 -2.02
CA LEU A 284 14.22 -9.56 -1.90
C LEU A 284 15.11 -10.69 -2.40
N GLY A 285 15.32 -10.85 -3.70
CA GLY A 285 16.27 -11.84 -4.17
C GLY A 285 16.55 -11.71 -5.64
N GLY A 286 17.68 -12.23 -6.09
CA GLY A 286 18.22 -11.82 -7.38
C GLY A 286 19.67 -11.40 -7.19
N ALA A 287 20.22 -10.71 -8.16
CA ALA A 287 21.46 -9.97 -8.00
C ALA A 287 21.14 -8.48 -8.11
N ASP A 288 20.94 -7.83 -6.97
CA ASP A 288 20.34 -6.51 -6.92
C ASP A 288 21.40 -5.41 -6.82
N ASP A 289 21.14 -4.25 -7.41
CA ASP A 289 21.95 -3.03 -7.26
C ASP A 289 21.10 -2.01 -6.50
N LEU A 290 21.37 -1.84 -5.21
CA LEU A 290 20.65 -0.94 -4.32
C LEU A 290 21.48 0.33 -4.04
N GLY A 291 20.84 1.49 -4.17
CA GLY A 291 21.43 2.79 -3.86
C GLY A 291 20.52 3.66 -3.01
N GLY A 292 20.89 3.97 -1.76
CA GLY A 292 20.10 4.83 -0.89
C GLY A 292 19.97 6.27 -1.41
N LEU A 293 21.06 6.80 -1.98
CA LEU A 293 21.22 8.19 -2.40
C LEU A 293 21.36 9.14 -1.20
N GLY A 294 20.44 10.07 -0.98
CA GLY A 294 20.64 11.13 0.02
C GLY A 294 19.92 10.83 1.32
N ALA A 295 20.47 11.30 2.45
CA ALA A 295 19.95 11.07 3.81
C ALA A 295 20.33 9.68 4.35
N ASN A 296 19.63 9.15 5.34
CA ASN A 296 20.06 7.96 6.09
C ASN A 296 19.21 6.76 5.72
N ASP A 297 19.77 5.86 4.93
CA ASP A 297 19.00 4.81 4.29
C ASP A 297 19.22 3.45 4.95
N THR A 298 18.24 2.56 4.84
CA THR A 298 18.34 1.14 5.23
C THR A 298 18.21 0.27 3.99
N LEU A 299 19.23 -0.54 3.72
CA LEU A 299 19.34 -1.38 2.52
C LEU A 299 19.37 -2.85 2.91
N ASP A 300 18.39 -3.62 2.45
CA ASP A 300 18.36 -5.08 2.54
C ASP A 300 18.40 -5.67 1.12
N GLY A 301 19.55 -6.25 0.72
CA GLY A 301 19.71 -6.90 -0.59
C GLY A 301 18.84 -8.15 -0.78
N GLY A 302 18.42 -8.79 0.31
CA GLY A 302 17.75 -10.08 0.24
C GLY A 302 18.70 -11.25 -0.10
N LEU A 303 18.26 -12.13 -1.00
CA LEU A 303 18.97 -13.36 -1.37
C LEU A 303 19.69 -13.22 -2.71
N GLY A 304 21.00 -13.47 -2.71
CA GLY A 304 21.81 -13.53 -3.93
C GLY A 304 22.95 -12.53 -3.84
N PRO A 305 23.70 -12.27 -4.92
CA PRO A 305 24.86 -11.39 -4.87
C PRO A 305 24.46 -9.93 -5.14
N ASP A 306 24.36 -9.15 -4.08
CA ASP A 306 23.83 -7.78 -4.16
C ASP A 306 24.93 -6.71 -4.08
N VAL A 307 24.65 -5.50 -4.56
CA VAL A 307 25.48 -4.32 -4.37
C VAL A 307 24.71 -3.34 -3.51
N LEU A 308 25.26 -3.00 -2.34
CA LEU A 308 24.61 -2.08 -1.39
C LEU A 308 25.45 -0.80 -1.28
N ALA A 309 24.97 0.28 -1.90
CA ALA A 309 25.57 1.61 -1.84
C ALA A 309 24.68 2.57 -1.04
N GLY A 310 25.18 3.09 0.08
CA GLY A 310 24.44 4.04 0.92
C GLY A 310 24.29 5.39 0.21
N GLY A 311 25.39 6.14 0.17
CA GLY A 311 25.45 7.43 -0.50
C GLY A 311 25.75 8.55 0.51
N PRO A 312 25.27 9.77 0.27
CA PRO A 312 25.34 10.83 1.28
C PRO A 312 24.43 10.64 2.50
N GLY A 313 24.97 10.09 3.58
CA GLY A 313 24.37 10.24 4.91
C GLY A 313 24.97 9.29 5.93
N VAL A 314 24.13 8.56 6.64
CA VAL A 314 24.52 7.55 7.63
C VAL A 314 23.70 6.29 7.37
N ASP A 315 24.20 5.48 6.46
CA ASP A 315 23.41 4.40 5.85
C ASP A 315 23.65 3.07 6.55
N GLN A 316 22.69 2.16 6.48
CA GLN A 316 22.74 0.83 7.08
C GLN A 316 22.53 -0.27 6.04
N ALA A 317 23.49 -1.19 5.94
CA ALA A 317 23.24 -2.51 5.35
C ALA A 317 22.58 -3.41 6.41
N SER A 318 21.39 -3.93 6.11
CA SER A 318 20.60 -4.74 7.03
C SER A 318 20.58 -6.20 6.61
N TYR A 319 20.99 -7.06 7.54
CA TYR A 319 20.84 -8.51 7.50
C TYR A 319 19.93 -9.00 8.64
N ALA A 320 19.14 -8.11 9.24
CA ALA A 320 18.36 -8.37 10.46
C ALA A 320 17.37 -9.55 10.34
N THR A 321 16.98 -9.91 9.11
CA THR A 321 16.08 -11.03 8.80
C THR A 321 16.81 -12.36 8.59
N ARG A 322 18.15 -12.37 8.50
CA ARG A 322 18.93 -13.59 8.26
C ARG A 322 18.97 -14.45 9.51
N THR A 323 18.77 -15.74 9.32
CA THR A 323 18.90 -16.74 10.40
C THR A 323 20.21 -17.53 10.32
N ALA A 324 20.97 -17.36 9.24
CA ALA A 324 22.29 -17.96 9.05
C ALA A 324 23.36 -16.92 9.37
N ASP A 325 24.54 -17.39 9.77
CA ASP A 325 25.72 -16.56 10.02
C ASP A 325 26.03 -15.69 8.81
N VAL A 326 26.17 -14.38 9.03
CA VAL A 326 26.63 -13.42 8.01
C VAL A 326 28.06 -12.97 8.30
N SER A 327 28.83 -12.74 7.22
CA SER A 327 30.17 -12.16 7.31
C SER A 327 30.21 -10.90 6.46
N VAL A 328 30.38 -9.73 7.08
CA VAL A 328 30.33 -8.44 6.40
C VAL A 328 31.58 -7.62 6.72
N THR A 329 32.24 -7.09 5.70
CA THR A 329 33.31 -6.09 5.84
C THR A 329 33.00 -4.87 4.97
N ILE A 330 32.60 -3.76 5.59
CA ILE A 330 32.21 -2.54 4.86
C ILE A 330 33.37 -2.05 3.98
N GLY A 331 33.14 -1.98 2.67
CA GLY A 331 34.15 -1.57 1.69
C GLY A 331 35.27 -2.58 1.46
N GLY A 332 35.13 -3.81 1.96
CA GLY A 332 36.05 -4.93 1.70
C GLY A 332 35.89 -5.52 0.30
N GLY A 333 34.74 -5.27 -0.33
CA GLY A 333 34.31 -5.89 -1.58
C GLY A 333 33.78 -7.30 -1.35
N ALA A 334 33.07 -7.83 -2.33
CA ALA A 334 32.47 -9.17 -2.24
C ALA A 334 33.48 -10.30 -1.92
N PRO A 335 33.06 -11.37 -1.22
CA PRO A 335 31.68 -11.65 -0.80
C PRO A 335 31.38 -11.25 0.65
N ASP A 336 30.32 -10.46 0.84
CA ASP A 336 29.65 -10.22 2.12
C ASP A 336 28.35 -11.07 2.21
N GLY A 337 27.67 -11.01 3.36
CA GLY A 337 26.39 -11.68 3.62
C GLY A 337 26.52 -13.12 4.13
N ALA A 338 25.44 -13.89 4.02
CA ALA A 338 25.39 -15.30 4.36
C ALA A 338 26.14 -16.15 3.30
N ALA A 339 26.40 -17.41 3.65
CA ALA A 339 27.14 -18.31 2.76
C ALA A 339 26.44 -18.51 1.41
N GLY A 340 26.96 -17.86 0.37
CA GLY A 340 26.49 -17.97 -1.01
C GLY A 340 25.66 -16.80 -1.53
N GLU A 341 25.37 -15.79 -0.70
CA GLU A 341 24.79 -14.50 -1.13
C GLU A 341 25.85 -13.77 -1.98
N GLY A 342 26.94 -13.32 -1.36
CA GLY A 342 28.09 -12.80 -2.10
C GLY A 342 27.98 -11.30 -2.39
N ASP A 343 27.44 -10.57 -1.45
CA ASP A 343 27.15 -9.14 -1.55
C ASP A 343 28.42 -8.30 -1.58
N ASP A 344 28.28 -7.05 -2.01
CA ASP A 344 29.30 -6.01 -1.99
C ASP A 344 28.77 -4.80 -1.21
N VAL A 345 29.00 -4.80 0.11
CA VAL A 345 28.66 -3.65 0.97
C VAL A 345 29.69 -2.54 0.76
N ARG A 346 29.27 -1.44 0.14
CA ARG A 346 30.18 -0.39 -0.32
C ARG A 346 30.77 0.44 0.82
N ALA A 347 31.87 1.11 0.52
CA ALA A 347 32.63 1.90 1.50
C ALA A 347 31.94 3.21 1.93
N ASP A 348 30.82 3.56 1.31
CA ASP A 348 29.94 4.68 1.64
C ASP A 348 28.73 4.23 2.47
N VAL A 349 28.69 2.99 2.95
CA VAL A 349 27.81 2.56 4.05
C VAL A 349 28.51 2.80 5.38
N GLU A 350 27.77 3.21 6.40
CA GLU A 350 28.31 3.46 7.75
C GLU A 350 27.94 2.38 8.77
N ASN A 351 26.81 1.70 8.60
CA ASN A 351 26.27 0.81 9.61
C ASN A 351 25.97 -0.57 9.05
N VAL A 352 26.04 -1.59 9.90
CA VAL A 352 25.61 -2.95 9.57
C VAL A 352 24.80 -3.51 10.73
N ALA A 353 23.65 -4.09 10.40
CA ALA A 353 22.89 -4.94 11.31
C ALA A 353 23.02 -6.40 10.87
N GLY A 354 23.54 -7.25 11.76
CA GLY A 354 23.52 -8.71 11.65
C GLY A 354 22.14 -9.30 11.94
N GLY A 355 22.05 -10.61 11.84
CA GLY A 355 20.83 -11.39 11.96
C GLY A 355 20.72 -12.13 13.29
N SER A 356 20.24 -13.37 13.21
CA SER A 356 20.14 -14.29 14.35
C SER A 356 21.18 -15.43 14.32
N GLY A 357 22.19 -15.32 13.45
CA GLY A 357 23.29 -16.27 13.30
C GLY A 357 24.51 -15.88 14.13
N ASP A 358 25.59 -16.66 14.07
CA ASP A 358 26.86 -16.28 14.71
C ASP A 358 27.65 -15.37 13.75
N ASP A 359 27.44 -14.06 13.85
CA ASP A 359 27.82 -13.11 12.80
C ASP A 359 29.25 -12.57 12.93
N VAL A 360 29.86 -12.16 11.81
CA VAL A 360 31.18 -11.50 11.77
C VAL A 360 31.07 -10.17 11.05
N LEU A 361 31.09 -9.07 11.82
CA LEU A 361 30.88 -7.72 11.29
C LEU A 361 32.15 -6.88 11.46
N THR A 362 32.63 -6.30 10.36
CA THR A 362 33.81 -5.42 10.34
C THR A 362 33.45 -4.07 9.71
N GLY A 363 33.63 -2.99 10.48
CA GLY A 363 33.45 -1.63 9.99
C GLY A 363 34.60 -1.15 9.09
N ASN A 364 34.66 0.14 8.82
CA ASN A 364 35.62 0.77 7.91
C ASN A 364 36.47 1.84 8.62
N LEU A 365 36.85 2.90 7.89
CA LEU A 365 37.68 3.98 8.43
C LEU A 365 36.84 5.16 8.98
N ARG A 366 35.52 5.06 8.92
CA ARG A 366 34.55 6.05 9.39
C ARG A 366 34.03 5.64 10.76
N ALA A 367 33.16 6.47 11.34
CA ALA A 367 32.40 6.05 12.51
C ALA A 367 31.32 5.06 12.08
N ASN A 368 31.33 3.86 12.63
CA ASN A 368 30.38 2.80 12.28
C ASN A 368 29.46 2.43 13.45
N THR A 369 28.22 2.05 13.15
CA THR A 369 27.35 1.31 14.09
C THR A 369 27.24 -0.14 13.64
N LEU A 370 27.72 -1.06 14.48
CA LEU A 370 27.65 -2.50 14.22
C LEU A 370 26.73 -3.15 15.25
N LEU A 371 25.65 -3.77 14.78
CA LEU A 371 24.68 -4.49 15.60
C LEU A 371 24.81 -5.98 15.30
N GLY A 372 25.27 -6.80 16.25
CA GLY A 372 25.42 -8.26 16.07
C GLY A 372 24.06 -8.94 15.96
N GLY A 373 23.21 -8.73 16.96
CA GLY A 373 21.84 -9.24 16.96
C GLY A 373 21.68 -10.37 17.96
N ALA A 374 21.28 -11.55 17.49
CA ALA A 374 21.27 -12.74 18.32
C ALA A 374 22.26 -13.75 17.77
N GLY A 375 23.04 -14.39 18.64
CA GLY A 375 24.10 -15.30 18.19
C GLY A 375 25.40 -15.03 18.94
N ALA A 376 26.44 -15.79 18.63
CA ALA A 376 27.78 -15.52 19.15
C ALA A 376 28.56 -14.65 18.16
N ASP A 377 28.42 -13.34 18.30
CA ASP A 377 28.85 -12.41 17.26
C ASP A 377 30.29 -11.92 17.45
N THR A 378 31.00 -11.65 16.37
CA THR A 378 32.32 -10.99 16.38
C THR A 378 32.25 -9.65 15.66
N LEU A 379 32.38 -8.57 16.42
CA LEU A 379 32.29 -7.20 15.91
C LEU A 379 33.66 -6.53 15.97
N THR A 380 34.11 -5.94 14.87
CA THR A 380 35.36 -5.18 14.79
C THR A 380 35.06 -3.78 14.23
N GLY A 381 35.22 -2.75 15.07
CA GLY A 381 34.83 -1.37 14.72
C GLY A 381 35.56 -0.83 13.48
N GLY A 382 36.87 -1.06 13.41
CA GLY A 382 37.72 -0.54 12.34
C GLY A 382 38.58 0.58 12.88
N THR A 383 38.66 1.71 12.20
CA THR A 383 39.15 2.94 12.81
C THR A 383 38.02 3.94 12.82
N GLY A 384 37.76 4.64 13.90
CA GLY A 384 36.58 5.50 13.85
C GLY A 384 36.21 6.08 15.18
N ARG A 385 34.91 6.18 15.44
CA ARG A 385 34.39 6.37 16.79
C ARG A 385 33.12 5.57 16.78
N ASP A 386 33.29 4.29 17.05
CA ASP A 386 32.35 3.29 16.65
C ASP A 386 31.37 2.98 17.78
N VAL A 387 30.21 2.45 17.40
CA VAL A 387 29.19 1.95 18.32
C VAL A 387 28.98 0.47 18.01
N LEU A 388 29.42 -0.40 18.90
CA LEU A 388 29.29 -1.84 18.75
C LEU A 388 28.27 -2.36 19.77
N SER A 389 27.28 -3.12 19.30
CA SER A 389 26.32 -3.82 20.15
C SER A 389 26.33 -5.30 19.81
N GLY A 390 26.81 -6.16 20.72
CA GLY A 390 26.78 -7.62 20.54
C GLY A 390 25.34 -8.13 20.44
N GLY A 391 24.56 -7.94 21.50
CA GLY A 391 23.15 -8.28 21.51
C GLY A 391 22.90 -9.42 22.48
N THR A 392 22.31 -10.52 22.03
CA THR A 392 22.15 -11.71 22.87
C THR A 392 23.03 -12.85 22.38
N GLY A 393 23.73 -13.51 23.29
CA GLY A 393 24.61 -14.63 22.95
C GLY A 393 26.02 -14.36 23.44
N ALA A 394 27.03 -15.05 22.92
CA ALA A 394 28.39 -14.96 23.47
C ALA A 394 29.29 -14.16 22.53
N ASP A 395 29.39 -12.86 22.79
CA ASP A 395 29.90 -11.91 21.79
C ASP A 395 31.37 -11.55 22.01
N LEU A 396 32.04 -11.12 20.93
CA LEU A 396 33.40 -10.57 20.95
C LEU A 396 33.43 -9.20 20.27
N LEU A 397 33.61 -8.15 21.06
CA LEU A 397 33.76 -6.77 20.57
C LEU A 397 35.24 -6.35 20.54
N ARG A 398 35.76 -6.03 19.36
CA ARG A 398 37.13 -5.55 19.14
C ARG A 398 37.13 -4.03 18.84
N MET A 399 37.59 -3.25 19.81
CA MET A 399 37.59 -1.77 19.80
C MET A 399 38.99 -1.16 19.96
N ARG A 400 40.04 -1.99 19.99
CA ARG A 400 41.43 -1.51 20.14
C ARG A 400 41.95 -0.91 18.83
N ASP A 401 41.53 0.30 18.52
CA ASP A 401 41.89 1.02 17.30
C ASP A 401 42.63 2.35 17.55
N GLY A 402 42.70 2.82 18.81
CA GLY A 402 43.28 4.09 19.20
C GLY A 402 42.33 5.28 19.09
N TYR A 403 41.03 5.03 18.94
CA TYR A 403 39.95 6.01 18.99
C TYR A 403 38.96 5.69 20.12
N ALA A 404 37.94 6.53 20.28
CA ALA A 404 37.04 6.46 21.42
C ALA A 404 35.70 5.83 21.01
N ASP A 405 35.60 4.51 21.20
CA ASP A 405 34.44 3.71 20.83
C ASP A 405 33.46 3.51 22.00
N ARG A 406 32.28 2.99 21.67
CA ARG A 406 31.26 2.57 22.62
C ARG A 406 30.85 1.13 22.34
N GLY A 407 31.13 0.23 23.28
CA GLY A 407 30.69 -1.16 23.21
C GLY A 407 29.55 -1.45 24.16
N SER A 408 28.57 -2.25 23.74
CA SER A 408 27.55 -2.85 24.62
C SER A 408 27.48 -4.35 24.30
N CYS A 409 27.75 -5.21 25.27
CA CYS A 409 27.76 -6.65 25.00
C CYS A 409 26.34 -7.23 25.05
N GLY A 410 25.58 -6.94 26.13
CA GLY A 410 24.22 -7.46 26.30
C GLY A 410 24.19 -8.73 27.15
N PRO A 411 23.16 -9.59 27.03
CA PRO A 411 23.10 -10.84 27.78
C PRO A 411 23.92 -11.96 27.13
N GLY A 412 24.90 -12.47 27.88
CA GLY A 412 25.52 -13.75 27.58
C GLY A 412 26.89 -13.91 28.22
N ALA A 413 27.85 -14.43 27.46
CA ALA A 413 29.19 -14.72 27.97
C ALA A 413 30.21 -14.00 27.10
N ASP A 414 30.37 -12.72 27.38
CA ASP A 414 30.89 -11.77 26.40
C ASP A 414 32.34 -11.40 26.68
N GLN A 415 33.01 -11.06 25.58
CA GLN A 415 34.39 -10.63 25.55
C GLN A 415 34.49 -9.27 24.89
N VAL A 416 35.32 -8.42 25.46
CA VAL A 416 35.63 -7.12 24.89
C VAL A 416 37.13 -6.89 24.90
N GLU A 417 37.64 -6.37 23.79
CA GLU A 417 39.03 -5.97 23.59
C GLU A 417 39.13 -4.45 23.44
N PRO A 418 39.02 -3.67 24.55
CA PRO A 418 39.09 -2.22 24.49
C PRO A 418 40.54 -1.70 24.58
N ASP A 419 40.71 -0.41 24.34
CA ASP A 419 41.84 0.41 24.77
C ASP A 419 41.47 1.43 25.88
N ASP A 420 42.32 2.42 26.14
CA ASP A 420 42.13 3.40 27.21
C ASP A 420 41.19 4.57 26.86
N LEU A 421 40.75 4.66 25.61
CA LEU A 421 39.81 5.67 25.11
C LEU A 421 38.37 5.17 25.06
N ASP A 422 38.16 3.85 25.07
CA ASP A 422 36.86 3.21 24.91
C ASP A 422 35.94 3.30 26.13
N ALA A 423 34.65 3.36 25.84
CA ALA A 423 33.60 3.19 26.83
C ALA A 423 32.91 1.82 26.67
N VAL A 424 33.21 0.92 27.60
CA VAL A 424 32.53 -0.38 27.70
C VAL A 424 31.25 -0.24 28.54
N GLY A 425 30.13 -0.54 27.92
CA GLY A 425 28.78 -0.53 28.48
C GLY A 425 28.46 -1.77 29.32
N ALA A 426 27.16 -2.03 29.50
CA ALA A 426 26.69 -3.14 30.33
C ALA A 426 26.88 -4.50 29.64
N GLY A 427 26.94 -5.56 30.44
CA GLY A 427 26.91 -6.94 29.96
C GLY A 427 28.25 -7.54 29.58
N CYS A 428 29.37 -6.81 29.64
CA CYS A 428 30.66 -7.38 29.24
C CYS A 428 31.34 -8.12 30.42
N GLU A 429 31.39 -9.46 30.39
CA GLU A 429 31.96 -10.27 31.48
C GLU A 429 33.49 -10.26 31.51
N THR A 430 34.13 -10.27 30.33
CA THR A 430 35.59 -10.42 30.24
C THR A 430 36.25 -9.36 29.37
N THR A 431 37.24 -8.68 29.94
CA THR A 431 38.19 -7.88 29.18
C THR A 431 39.40 -8.74 28.86
N VAL A 432 39.65 -9.05 27.59
CA VAL A 432 40.84 -9.83 27.20
C VAL A 432 42.04 -8.87 27.14
N PRO A 433 43.05 -9.00 28.04
CA PRO A 433 44.26 -8.18 27.96
C PRO A 433 45.05 -8.55 26.72
N ALA A 434 45.71 -7.57 26.08
CA ALA A 434 46.54 -7.77 24.89
C ALA A 434 47.49 -8.98 25.02
N VAL A 435 47.53 -9.83 23.99
CA VAL A 435 48.55 -10.89 23.83
C VAL A 435 49.76 -10.35 23.07
#